data_AF-U2Z0V7-F1
#
_entry.id   AF-U2Z0V7-F1
#
_cell.length_a   1.000
_cell.length_b   1.000
_cell.length_c   1.000
_cell.angle_alpha   90.00
_cell.angle_beta   90.00
_cell.angle_gamma   90.00
#
_symmetry.space_group_name_H-M   'P 1'
#
loop_
_entity.id
_entity.type
_entity.pdbx_description
1 polymer ?
#
loop_
_entity_poly.entity_id
_entity_poly.type
_entity_poly.pdbx_seq_one_letter_code
_entity_poly.pdbx_strand_id
1 'polypeptide(L)'
;MGAPRPSPASSSTARTGRGSAGPPWASRPTSSMRASTRWWTPSAGSSGTAQHRWRGMSVAACAGLVERGDPDRFRAAMTAPVAAREKLFPLYAFNLEVARAPFVTKEPMIAEMRLQWWRDVVEEIVGGAPVRAHEVAAPLAQVVREAALPEAALDALVAARRWDIYSDPFEDQAALDAHVDATAGGLMWLSAKALGAGDDEEGPIRRAGFGHGVALWLMAIPGFEERGKRPLVDGRPEAVREFARRGLEALHDARKTRLSKAVVPALRAAWQAEGVLKRAVADPGRVAQGALTPGPAAGAAALALRAATGRW
;
A
#
# COMPACT_ATOMS: atom_id res chain seq x y z
N MET A 1 68.05 -11.87 12.19
CA MET A 1 66.75 -12.08 12.86
C MET A 1 66.00 -10.75 12.85
N GLY A 2 64.81 -10.72 12.23
CA GLY A 2 63.70 -9.77 12.39
C GLY A 2 63.94 -8.28 12.09
N ALA A 3 63.16 -7.55 11.29
CA ALA A 3 61.98 -7.81 10.46
C ALA A 3 61.81 -6.57 9.54
N PRO A 4 61.22 -6.68 8.33
CA PRO A 4 61.05 -5.54 7.42
C PRO A 4 59.78 -4.72 7.74
N ARG A 5 59.87 -3.40 7.55
CA ARG A 5 58.74 -2.45 7.64
C ARG A 5 57.79 -2.64 6.44
N PRO A 6 56.45 -2.59 6.60
CA PRO A 6 55.55 -2.60 5.47
C PRO A 6 55.32 -1.18 4.93
N SER A 7 55.35 -1.03 3.61
CA SER A 7 54.83 0.12 2.86
C SER A 7 53.29 0.14 2.89
N PRO A 8 52.64 1.32 2.80
CA PRO A 8 51.19 1.42 2.83
C PRO A 8 50.58 1.03 1.47
N ALA A 9 49.65 0.07 1.49
CA ALA A 9 48.82 -0.25 0.35
C ALA A 9 47.73 0.82 0.19
N SER A 10 47.76 1.52 -0.95
CA SER A 10 46.68 2.39 -1.41
C SER A 10 45.51 1.55 -1.93
N SER A 11 44.47 1.38 -1.12
CA SER A 11 43.20 0.80 -1.54
C SER A 11 42.25 1.89 -2.04
N SER A 12 42.24 2.05 -3.36
CA SER A 12 41.22 2.78 -4.11
C SER A 12 39.92 1.99 -4.09
N THR A 13 38.98 2.33 -3.21
CA THR A 13 37.62 1.79 -3.25
C THR A 13 36.77 2.65 -4.19
N ALA A 14 36.63 2.17 -5.43
CA ALA A 14 35.73 2.73 -6.42
C ALA A 14 34.28 2.67 -5.90
N ARG A 15 33.70 3.86 -5.68
CA ARG A 15 32.29 4.05 -5.34
C ARG A 15 31.44 3.76 -6.57
N THR A 16 30.99 2.51 -6.75
CA THR A 16 29.96 2.19 -7.75
C THR A 16 28.60 2.63 -7.21
N GLY A 17 28.19 3.85 -7.56
CA GLY A 17 26.82 4.29 -7.39
C GLY A 17 25.88 3.48 -8.29
N ARG A 18 25.09 2.60 -7.69
CA ARG A 18 23.84 2.12 -8.29
C ARG A 18 22.71 2.81 -7.53
N GLY A 19 21.97 3.67 -8.23
CA GLY A 19 20.78 4.30 -7.68
C GLY A 19 19.77 3.23 -7.25
N SER A 20 19.48 3.19 -5.96
CA SER A 20 18.33 2.51 -5.39
C SER A 20 17.07 3.23 -5.88
N ALA A 21 16.26 2.54 -6.69
CA ALA A 21 14.89 2.99 -6.94
C ALA A 21 14.10 2.83 -5.64
N GLY A 22 13.71 3.95 -5.03
CA GLY A 22 12.86 3.96 -3.84
C GLY A 22 11.48 3.31 -4.10
N PRO A 23 10.66 3.12 -3.05
CA PRO A 23 9.37 2.44 -3.17
C PRO A 23 8.47 3.09 -4.24
N PRO A 24 7.57 2.32 -4.89
CA PRO A 24 6.87 2.73 -6.12
C PRO A 24 6.11 4.06 -6.05
N TRP A 25 5.71 4.50 -4.85
CA TRP A 25 4.99 5.76 -4.65
C TRP A 25 5.90 7.01 -4.58
N ALA A 26 7.22 6.83 -4.47
CA ALA A 26 8.19 7.87 -4.13
C ALA A 26 9.15 8.27 -5.27
N SER A 27 8.96 7.75 -6.49
CA SER A 27 9.78 8.13 -7.67
C SER A 27 9.05 9.15 -8.56
N ARG A 28 9.74 10.24 -8.93
CA ARG A 28 9.27 11.19 -9.97
C ARG A 28 9.40 10.53 -11.34
N PRO A 29 8.38 10.57 -12.22
CA PRO A 29 8.53 10.06 -13.58
C PRO A 29 9.35 11.05 -14.41
N THR A 30 10.55 10.65 -14.83
CA THR A 30 11.27 11.24 -15.97
C THR A 30 11.14 10.31 -17.16
N SER A 31 10.19 10.60 -18.06
CA SER A 31 10.31 10.49 -19.53
C SER A 31 8.94 10.47 -20.21
N SER A 32 8.88 11.19 -21.32
CA SER A 32 7.73 11.35 -22.18
C SER A 32 7.33 10.05 -22.86
N MET A 33 6.12 9.56 -22.60
CA MET A 33 5.45 8.60 -23.45
C MET A 33 4.05 9.13 -23.74
N ARG A 34 3.78 9.39 -25.02
CA ARG A 34 2.45 9.77 -25.52
C ARG A 34 1.48 8.63 -25.17
N ALA A 35 0.52 8.91 -24.29
CA ALA A 35 -0.57 7.99 -23.99
C ALA A 35 -1.47 7.87 -25.22
N SER A 36 -1.60 6.65 -25.78
CA SER A 36 -2.58 6.36 -26.82
C SER A 36 -3.94 6.11 -26.18
N THR A 37 -4.87 7.03 -26.38
CA THR A 37 -6.22 7.05 -25.80
C THR A 37 -7.21 6.10 -26.50
N ARG A 38 -6.93 4.79 -26.57
CA ARG A 38 -7.86 3.81 -27.18
C ARG A 38 -8.05 2.56 -26.33
N TRP A 39 -8.86 2.66 -25.26
CA TRP A 39 -9.29 1.47 -24.50
C TRP A 39 -10.75 1.50 -23.99
N TRP A 40 -11.61 2.40 -24.49
CA TRP A 40 -13.04 2.44 -24.12
C TRP A 40 -13.91 2.98 -25.27
N THR A 41 -14.85 2.18 -25.79
CA THR A 41 -15.95 2.65 -26.66
C THR A 41 -17.29 2.10 -26.15
N PRO A 42 -18.17 2.93 -25.57
CA PRO A 42 -19.54 2.52 -25.24
C PRO A 42 -20.53 2.93 -26.34
N SER A 43 -21.41 1.99 -26.71
CA SER A 43 -22.59 2.23 -27.57
C SER A 43 -23.62 3.13 -26.89
N ALA A 44 -24.27 4.01 -27.65
CA ALA A 44 -25.19 5.02 -27.16
C ALA A 44 -26.60 4.47 -26.83
N GLY A 45 -27.16 4.86 -25.67
CA GLY A 45 -28.58 4.64 -25.31
C GLY A 45 -29.00 5.21 -23.93
N SER A 46 -29.83 6.27 -23.96
CA SER A 46 -30.79 6.83 -22.97
C SER A 46 -30.43 7.07 -21.47
N SER A 47 -30.53 8.35 -21.07
CA SER A 47 -30.90 9.01 -19.77
C SER A 47 -30.50 8.45 -18.38
N GLY A 48 -30.22 7.17 -18.17
CA GLY A 48 -29.43 6.69 -17.01
C GLY A 48 -27.93 6.99 -17.14
N THR A 49 -27.54 7.51 -18.31
CA THR A 49 -26.18 7.66 -18.79
C THR A 49 -25.41 8.82 -18.18
N ALA A 50 -26.03 9.86 -17.64
CA ALA A 50 -25.27 10.97 -17.05
C ALA A 50 -24.60 10.52 -15.76
N GLN A 51 -25.38 9.99 -14.81
CA GLN A 51 -24.86 9.57 -13.50
C GLN A 51 -23.90 8.38 -13.63
N HIS A 52 -24.19 7.40 -14.49
CA HIS A 52 -23.25 6.32 -14.82
C HIS A 52 -21.96 6.83 -15.51
N ARG A 53 -22.04 7.84 -16.39
CA ARG A 53 -20.88 8.42 -17.09
C ARG A 53 -20.02 9.27 -16.15
N TRP A 54 -20.63 10.04 -15.25
CA TRP A 54 -19.93 10.75 -14.18
C TRP A 54 -19.26 9.76 -13.20
N ARG A 55 -19.93 8.66 -12.84
CA ARG A 55 -19.36 7.56 -12.04
C ARG A 55 -18.18 6.89 -12.74
N GLY A 56 -18.28 6.62 -14.04
CA GLY A 56 -17.18 6.07 -14.84
C GLY A 56 -15.97 7.00 -14.95
N MET A 57 -16.19 8.32 -15.04
CA MET A 57 -15.10 9.32 -15.10
C MET A 57 -14.35 9.45 -13.77
N SER A 58 -15.04 9.40 -12.62
CA SER A 58 -14.39 9.52 -11.30
C SER A 58 -13.64 8.24 -10.90
N VAL A 59 -14.20 7.05 -11.19
CA VAL A 59 -13.49 5.78 -10.95
C VAL A 59 -12.26 5.66 -11.86
N ALA A 60 -12.34 6.10 -13.12
CA ALA A 60 -11.19 6.14 -14.01
C ALA A 60 -10.09 7.09 -13.52
N ALA A 61 -10.46 8.24 -12.95
CA ALA A 61 -9.50 9.15 -12.31
C ALA A 61 -8.80 8.49 -11.12
N CYS A 62 -9.55 7.83 -10.22
CA CYS A 62 -8.98 7.03 -9.14
C CYS A 62 -8.04 5.93 -9.66
N ALA A 63 -8.45 5.19 -10.69
CA ALA A 63 -7.62 4.15 -11.29
C ALA A 63 -6.32 4.72 -11.86
N GLY A 64 -6.37 5.87 -12.54
CA GLY A 64 -5.19 6.56 -13.05
C GLY A 64 -4.25 7.07 -11.97
N LEU A 65 -4.79 7.54 -10.82
CA LEU A 65 -3.98 7.90 -9.66
C LEU A 65 -3.23 6.67 -9.12
N VAL A 66 -3.93 5.55 -8.94
CA VAL A 66 -3.36 4.30 -8.43
C VAL A 66 -2.36 3.71 -9.41
N GLU A 67 -2.60 3.75 -10.72
CA GLU A 67 -1.65 3.28 -11.74
C GLU A 67 -0.28 3.98 -11.63
N ARG A 68 -0.30 5.31 -11.42
CA ARG A 68 0.92 6.11 -11.30
C ARG A 68 1.58 6.01 -9.93
N GLY A 69 0.78 5.85 -8.86
CA GLY A 69 1.28 5.92 -7.48
C GLY A 69 1.50 4.57 -6.79
N ASP A 70 0.80 3.53 -7.20
CA ASP A 70 0.90 2.17 -6.67
C ASP A 70 0.62 1.14 -7.80
N PRO A 71 1.57 0.98 -8.75
CA PRO A 71 1.37 0.14 -9.93
C PRO A 71 1.15 -1.34 -9.59
N ASP A 72 1.67 -1.83 -8.47
CA ASP A 72 1.46 -3.22 -8.04
C ASP A 72 0.05 -3.45 -7.51
N ARG A 73 -0.50 -2.50 -6.75
CA ARG A 73 -1.91 -2.52 -6.34
C ARG A 73 -2.84 -2.32 -7.53
N PHE A 74 -2.48 -1.46 -8.48
CA PHE A 74 -3.23 -1.32 -9.74
C PHE A 74 -3.31 -2.66 -10.48
N ARG A 75 -2.18 -3.35 -10.69
CA ARG A 75 -2.15 -4.67 -11.34
C ARG A 75 -3.01 -5.68 -10.60
N ALA A 76 -2.95 -5.71 -9.26
CA ALA A 76 -3.79 -6.60 -8.46
C ALA A 76 -5.28 -6.31 -8.66
N ALA A 77 -5.70 -5.04 -8.59
CA ALA A 77 -7.08 -4.62 -8.82
C ALA A 77 -7.58 -4.99 -10.23
N MET A 78 -6.71 -4.89 -11.24
CA MET A 78 -7.05 -5.25 -12.63
C MET A 78 -7.34 -6.74 -12.82
N THR A 79 -6.97 -7.61 -11.88
CA THR A 79 -7.39 -9.03 -11.89
C THR A 79 -8.82 -9.26 -11.38
N ALA A 80 -9.45 -8.24 -10.80
CA ALA A 80 -10.79 -8.32 -10.24
C ALA A 80 -11.87 -8.18 -11.34
N PRO A 81 -13.12 -8.64 -11.12
CA PRO A 81 -14.26 -8.27 -11.95
C PRO A 81 -14.50 -6.75 -11.96
N VAL A 82 -15.12 -6.20 -13.01
CA VAL A 82 -15.35 -4.75 -13.16
C VAL A 82 -16.08 -4.16 -11.95
N ALA A 83 -17.16 -4.80 -11.47
CA ALA A 83 -17.91 -4.35 -10.29
C ALA A 83 -17.06 -4.28 -9.00
N ALA A 84 -16.04 -5.13 -8.86
CA ALA A 84 -15.11 -5.04 -7.74
C ALA A 84 -14.12 -3.88 -7.92
N ARG A 85 -13.63 -3.64 -9.15
CA ARG A 85 -12.72 -2.52 -9.45
C ARG A 85 -13.34 -1.17 -9.13
N GLU A 86 -14.64 -1.00 -9.41
CA GLU A 86 -15.40 0.22 -9.08
C GLU A 86 -15.38 0.56 -7.59
N LYS A 87 -15.25 -0.45 -6.73
CA LYS A 87 -15.15 -0.29 -5.27
C LYS A 87 -13.71 -0.18 -4.77
N LEU A 88 -12.79 -0.92 -5.38
CA LEU A 88 -11.39 -0.98 -4.97
C LEU A 88 -10.62 0.30 -5.33
N PHE A 89 -10.79 0.85 -6.53
CA PHE A 89 -10.02 2.01 -6.96
C PHE A 89 -10.24 3.28 -6.11
N PRO A 90 -11.47 3.64 -5.71
CA PRO A 90 -11.68 4.78 -4.82
C PRO A 90 -11.00 4.63 -3.46
N LEU A 91 -11.07 3.45 -2.85
CA LEU A 91 -10.37 3.14 -1.58
C LEU A 91 -8.85 3.20 -1.73
N TYR A 92 -8.32 2.69 -2.84
CA TYR A 92 -6.88 2.70 -3.10
C TYR A 92 -6.36 4.10 -3.43
N ALA A 93 -7.12 4.90 -4.16
CA ALA A 93 -6.80 6.30 -4.43
C ALA A 93 -6.84 7.13 -3.14
N PHE A 94 -7.84 6.91 -2.27
CA PHE A 94 -7.91 7.51 -0.94
C PHE A 94 -6.66 7.20 -0.11
N ASN A 95 -6.30 5.92 0.02
CA ASN A 95 -5.08 5.54 0.73
C ASN A 95 -3.81 6.17 0.12
N LEU A 96 -3.74 6.29 -1.21
CA LEU A 96 -2.60 6.91 -1.88
C LEU A 96 -2.47 8.40 -1.53
N GLU A 97 -3.58 9.15 -1.56
CA GLU A 97 -3.61 10.56 -1.19
C GLU A 97 -3.24 10.77 0.29
N VAL A 98 -3.81 9.96 1.18
CA VAL A 98 -3.54 9.99 2.62
C VAL A 98 -2.08 9.64 2.93
N ALA A 99 -1.51 8.62 2.28
CA ALA A 99 -0.11 8.26 2.45
C ALA A 99 0.87 9.30 1.87
N ARG A 100 0.44 10.10 0.91
CA ARG A 100 1.27 11.18 0.31
C ARG A 100 1.22 12.47 1.11
N ALA A 101 0.11 12.75 1.81
CA ALA A 101 -0.10 14.00 2.52
C ALA A 101 1.08 14.43 3.43
N PRO A 102 1.76 13.53 4.17
CA PRO A 102 2.93 13.88 4.98
C PRO A 102 4.15 14.36 4.18
N PHE A 103 4.26 14.00 2.89
CA PHE A 103 5.45 14.20 2.07
C PHE A 103 5.32 15.32 1.04
N VAL A 104 4.16 15.98 0.94
CA VAL A 104 3.94 17.09 -0.03
C VAL A 104 4.56 18.41 0.42
N THR A 105 4.97 18.51 1.69
CA THR A 105 5.55 19.70 2.31
C THR A 105 6.58 19.27 3.35
N LYS A 106 7.50 20.18 3.72
CA LYS A 106 8.40 19.99 4.86
C LYS A 106 7.87 20.61 6.16
N GLU A 107 6.82 21.42 6.08
CA GLU A 107 6.21 22.11 7.21
C GLU A 107 5.23 21.17 7.94
N PRO A 108 5.53 20.71 9.18
CA PRO A 108 4.71 19.71 9.87
C PRO A 108 3.25 20.13 10.03
N MET A 109 3.03 21.40 10.37
CA MET A 109 1.69 21.97 10.54
C MET A 109 0.85 21.85 9.25
N ILE A 110 1.46 22.09 8.08
CA ILE A 110 0.75 21.99 6.79
C ILE A 110 0.44 20.53 6.44
N ALA A 111 1.32 19.59 6.82
CA ALA A 111 1.05 18.16 6.66
C ALA A 111 -0.08 17.69 7.58
N GLU A 112 -0.11 18.14 8.84
CA GLU A 112 -1.19 17.83 9.78
C GLU A 112 -2.53 18.38 9.30
N MET A 113 -2.57 19.61 8.79
CA MET A 113 -3.79 20.18 8.20
C MET A 113 -4.34 19.33 7.04
N ARG A 114 -3.46 18.74 6.22
CA ARG A 114 -3.89 17.86 5.11
C ARG A 114 -4.44 16.52 5.59
N LEU A 115 -3.85 15.94 6.63
CA LEU A 115 -4.41 14.74 7.26
C LEU A 115 -5.75 15.04 7.92
N GLN A 116 -5.84 16.15 8.66
CA GLN A 116 -7.09 16.58 9.29
C GLN A 116 -8.19 16.79 8.24
N TRP A 117 -7.88 17.42 7.10
CA TRP A 117 -8.83 17.56 6.01
C TRP A 117 -9.41 16.20 5.54
N TRP A 118 -8.58 15.16 5.46
CA TRP A 118 -9.03 13.81 5.10
C TRP A 118 -9.88 13.15 6.21
N ARG A 119 -9.59 13.42 7.49
CA ARG A 119 -10.43 12.96 8.61
C ARG A 119 -11.82 13.61 8.55
N ASP A 120 -11.87 14.92 8.33
CA ASP A 120 -13.16 15.61 8.17
C ASP A 120 -13.94 15.09 6.95
N VAL A 121 -13.25 14.77 5.83
CA VAL A 121 -13.89 14.15 4.65
C VAL A 121 -14.51 12.80 5.02
N VAL A 122 -13.83 11.99 5.83
CA VAL A 122 -14.35 10.70 6.31
C VAL A 122 -15.59 10.92 7.18
N GLU A 123 -15.50 11.81 8.16
CA GLU A 123 -16.62 12.17 9.06
C GLU A 123 -17.83 12.66 8.26
N GLU A 124 -17.65 13.59 7.32
CA GLU A 124 -18.71 14.12 6.47
C GLU A 124 -19.34 13.04 5.58
N ILE A 125 -18.52 12.15 5.03
CA ILE A 125 -19.01 11.05 4.19
C ILE A 125 -19.93 10.13 5.00
N VAL A 126 -19.47 9.69 6.18
CA VAL A 126 -20.20 8.76 7.05
C VAL A 126 -21.43 9.42 7.66
N GLY A 127 -21.30 10.67 8.13
CA GLY A 127 -22.40 11.47 8.68
C GLY A 127 -23.44 11.91 7.66
N GLY A 128 -23.26 11.59 6.37
CA GLY A 128 -24.22 11.89 5.31
C GLY A 128 -24.22 13.34 4.82
N ALA A 129 -23.20 14.12 5.18
CA ALA A 129 -23.05 15.50 4.75
C ALA A 129 -22.74 15.61 3.23
N PRO A 130 -22.89 16.80 2.63
CA PRO A 130 -22.49 17.03 1.24
C PRO A 130 -21.00 16.71 1.04
N VAL A 131 -20.70 15.93 -0.01
CA VAL A 131 -19.33 15.51 -0.29
C VAL A 131 -18.53 16.66 -0.87
N ARG A 132 -17.34 16.94 -0.30
CA ARG A 132 -16.42 17.98 -0.79
C ARG A 132 -16.03 17.75 -2.25
N ALA A 133 -15.81 18.84 -2.99
CA ALA A 133 -15.34 18.79 -4.37
C ALA A 133 -13.89 18.30 -4.44
N HIS A 134 -13.72 17.00 -4.65
CA HIS A 134 -12.41 16.36 -4.83
C HIS A 134 -12.58 15.09 -5.68
N GLU A 135 -11.64 14.83 -6.60
CA GLU A 135 -11.75 13.74 -7.57
C GLU A 135 -11.86 12.35 -6.92
N VAL A 136 -11.28 12.19 -5.73
CA VAL A 136 -11.36 10.95 -4.93
C VAL A 136 -12.51 10.96 -3.92
N ALA A 137 -12.91 12.11 -3.37
CA ALA A 137 -13.88 12.13 -2.27
C ALA A 137 -15.28 11.68 -2.73
N ALA A 138 -15.72 12.12 -3.91
CA ALA A 138 -17.00 11.71 -4.48
C ALA A 138 -17.13 10.18 -4.70
N PRO A 139 -16.21 9.51 -5.42
CA PRO A 139 -16.28 8.06 -5.57
C PRO A 139 -16.02 7.31 -4.26
N LEU A 140 -15.20 7.84 -3.35
CA LEU A 140 -15.03 7.26 -2.01
C LEU A 140 -16.34 7.27 -1.23
N ALA A 141 -17.07 8.39 -1.24
CA ALA A 141 -18.32 8.55 -0.52
C ALA A 141 -19.37 7.52 -0.94
N GLN A 142 -19.43 7.25 -2.24
CA GLN A 142 -20.30 6.23 -2.79
C GLN A 142 -19.97 4.85 -2.19
N VAL A 143 -18.71 4.43 -2.23
CA VAL A 143 -18.28 3.13 -1.72
C VAL A 143 -18.52 3.01 -0.21
N VAL A 144 -18.18 4.05 0.56
CA VAL A 144 -18.35 4.07 2.02
C VAL A 144 -19.82 3.91 2.40
N ARG A 145 -20.72 4.64 1.74
CA ARG A 145 -22.16 4.60 2.04
C ARG A 145 -22.82 3.31 1.56
N GLU A 146 -22.51 2.86 0.34
CA GLU A 146 -23.10 1.64 -0.24
C GLU A 146 -22.70 0.37 0.54
N ALA A 147 -21.49 0.33 1.10
CA ALA A 147 -20.99 -0.81 1.86
C ALA A 147 -21.00 -0.62 3.39
N ALA A 148 -21.54 0.49 3.88
CA ALA A 148 -21.54 0.87 5.29
C ALA A 148 -20.15 0.68 5.94
N LEU A 149 -19.10 1.24 5.32
CA LEU A 149 -17.74 1.04 5.78
C LEU A 149 -17.53 1.68 7.16
N PRO A 150 -16.82 1.01 8.09
CA PRO A 150 -16.65 1.51 9.45
C PRO A 150 -15.77 2.77 9.47
N GLU A 151 -16.34 3.87 9.97
CA GLU A 151 -15.67 5.15 10.14
C GLU A 151 -14.37 5.01 10.93
N ALA A 152 -14.40 4.27 12.03
CA ALA A 152 -13.23 4.06 12.88
C ALA A 152 -12.03 3.46 12.12
N ALA A 153 -12.26 2.59 11.14
CA ALA A 153 -11.18 2.02 10.35
C ALA A 153 -10.64 3.00 9.28
N LEU A 154 -11.51 3.84 8.71
CA LEU A 154 -11.11 4.91 7.78
C LEU A 154 -10.30 5.99 8.53
N ASP A 155 -10.79 6.43 9.67
CA ASP A 155 -10.13 7.44 10.51
C ASP A 155 -8.78 6.94 11.05
N ALA A 156 -8.73 5.70 11.58
CA ALA A 156 -7.48 5.11 12.07
C ALA A 156 -6.40 5.03 10.98
N LEU A 157 -6.79 4.72 9.74
CA LEU A 157 -5.87 4.71 8.59
C LEU A 157 -5.26 6.10 8.34
N VAL A 158 -6.06 7.17 8.42
CA VAL A 158 -5.59 8.56 8.25
C VAL A 158 -4.73 8.99 9.44
N ALA A 159 -5.20 8.73 10.66
CA ALA A 159 -4.52 9.12 11.89
C ALA A 159 -3.13 8.47 12.01
N ALA A 160 -2.98 7.22 11.58
CA ALA A 160 -1.70 6.51 11.59
C ALA A 160 -0.61 7.22 10.76
N ARG A 161 -0.98 7.95 9.70
CA ARG A 161 -0.05 8.71 8.86
C ARG A 161 0.57 9.91 9.55
N ARG A 162 0.11 10.28 10.74
CA ARG A 162 0.77 11.32 11.54
C ARG A 162 2.21 10.93 11.89
N TRP A 163 2.51 9.64 12.04
CA TRP A 163 3.89 9.16 12.23
C TRP A 163 4.81 9.58 11.08
N ASP A 164 4.32 9.59 9.84
CA ASP A 164 5.10 9.97 8.66
C ASP A 164 5.53 11.45 8.67
N ILE A 165 4.87 12.30 9.48
CA ILE A 165 5.19 13.73 9.63
C ILE A 165 6.44 13.93 10.50
N TYR A 166 6.55 13.18 11.60
CA TYR A 166 7.60 13.35 12.62
C TYR A 166 8.70 12.29 12.51
N SER A 167 9.87 12.55 13.08
CA SER A 167 11.04 11.64 12.96
C SER A 167 11.21 10.74 14.17
N ASP A 168 10.29 10.80 15.13
CA ASP A 168 10.32 9.97 16.33
C ASP A 168 10.16 8.50 15.96
N PRO A 169 10.97 7.60 16.57
CA PRO A 169 10.77 6.17 16.41
C PRO A 169 9.42 5.76 17.02
N PHE A 170 8.95 4.57 16.65
CA PHE A 170 7.88 3.92 17.43
C PHE A 170 8.35 3.68 18.86
N GLU A 171 7.43 3.82 19.82
CA GLU A 171 7.68 3.57 21.24
C GLU A 171 8.15 2.13 21.47
N ASP A 172 7.45 1.17 20.87
CA ASP A 172 7.76 -0.24 20.96
C ASP A 172 7.26 -1.01 19.72
N GLN A 173 7.45 -2.34 19.77
CA GLN A 173 7.02 -3.21 18.69
C GLN A 173 5.50 -3.25 18.51
N ALA A 174 4.73 -3.09 19.59
CA ALA A 174 3.27 -3.08 19.54
C ALA A 174 2.75 -1.82 18.83
N ALA A 175 3.38 -0.67 19.04
CA ALA A 175 3.07 0.57 18.33
C ALA A 175 3.36 0.47 16.83
N LEU A 176 4.48 -0.15 16.44
CA LEU A 176 4.78 -0.42 15.03
C LEU A 176 3.74 -1.40 14.42
N ASP A 177 3.37 -2.45 15.15
CA ASP A 177 2.38 -3.41 14.68
C ASP A 177 1.00 -2.77 14.50
N ALA A 178 0.58 -1.95 15.46
CA ALA A 178 -0.66 -1.19 15.41
C ALA A 178 -0.68 -0.20 14.24
N HIS A 179 0.45 0.45 13.93
CA HIS A 179 0.58 1.30 12.75
C HIS A 179 0.42 0.50 11.44
N VAL A 180 1.08 -0.65 11.32
CA VAL A 180 0.97 -1.53 10.14
C VAL A 180 -0.45 -2.06 9.99
N ASP A 181 -1.10 -2.46 11.07
CA ASP A 181 -2.49 -2.92 11.04
C ASP A 181 -3.46 -1.79 10.71
N ALA A 182 -3.35 -0.61 11.33
CA ALA A 182 -4.23 0.54 11.02
C ALA A 182 -4.13 0.96 9.54
N THR A 183 -2.95 0.89 8.95
CA THR A 183 -2.71 1.29 7.56
C THR A 183 -3.02 0.19 6.55
N ALA A 184 -2.25 -0.90 6.55
CA ALA A 184 -2.39 -1.98 5.56
C ALA A 184 -3.49 -2.98 5.93
N GLY A 185 -3.61 -3.33 7.22
CA GLY A 185 -4.68 -4.17 7.75
C GLY A 185 -6.06 -3.55 7.55
N GLY A 186 -6.22 -2.30 7.97
CA GLY A 186 -7.43 -1.49 7.83
C GLY A 186 -7.83 -1.31 6.38
N LEU A 187 -6.89 -0.99 5.48
CA LEU A 187 -7.18 -0.89 4.05
C LEU A 187 -7.65 -2.22 3.45
N MET A 188 -7.02 -3.34 3.84
CA MET A 188 -7.42 -4.67 3.38
C MET A 188 -8.84 -5.00 3.85
N TRP A 189 -9.14 -4.71 5.12
CA TRP A 189 -10.47 -4.89 5.69
C TRP A 189 -11.52 -4.05 4.98
N LEU A 190 -11.30 -2.73 4.85
CA LEU A 190 -12.21 -1.82 4.15
C LEU A 190 -12.47 -2.27 2.70
N SER A 191 -11.42 -2.74 2.02
CA SER A 191 -11.52 -3.26 0.66
C SER A 191 -12.37 -4.53 0.59
N ALA A 192 -12.17 -5.47 1.52
CA ALA A 192 -12.95 -6.70 1.57
C ALA A 192 -14.40 -6.44 1.99
N LYS A 193 -14.63 -5.55 2.97
CA LYS A 193 -15.96 -5.12 3.42
C LYS A 193 -16.75 -4.48 2.26
N ALA A 194 -16.10 -3.66 1.45
CA ALA A 194 -16.70 -3.11 0.23
C ALA A 194 -17.14 -4.20 -0.76
N LEU A 195 -16.43 -5.32 -0.80
CA LEU A 195 -16.76 -6.49 -1.62
C LEU A 195 -17.75 -7.46 -0.96
N GLY A 196 -18.25 -7.15 0.24
CA GLY A 196 -19.29 -7.93 0.93
C GLY A 196 -18.77 -8.90 1.99
N ALA A 197 -17.61 -8.62 2.60
CA ALA A 197 -17.14 -9.40 3.75
C ALA A 197 -18.11 -9.33 4.95
N GLY A 198 -18.33 -10.47 5.60
CA GLY A 198 -18.97 -10.53 6.91
C GLY A 198 -18.07 -9.96 8.01
N ASP A 199 -18.65 -9.52 9.13
CA ASP A 199 -17.88 -9.01 10.28
C ASP A 199 -17.03 -10.12 10.93
N ASP A 200 -17.46 -11.38 10.83
CA ASP A 200 -16.72 -12.56 11.26
C ASP A 200 -15.44 -12.79 10.44
N GLU A 201 -15.34 -12.21 9.25
CA GLU A 201 -14.16 -12.30 8.39
C GLU A 201 -13.10 -11.23 8.71
N GLU A 202 -13.40 -10.22 9.54
CA GLU A 202 -12.50 -9.08 9.79
C GLU A 202 -11.14 -9.55 10.30
N GLY A 203 -11.10 -10.36 11.35
CA GLY A 203 -9.85 -10.80 11.98
C GLY A 203 -8.88 -11.47 11.00
N PRO A 204 -9.29 -12.52 10.27
CA PRO A 204 -8.47 -13.13 9.23
C PRO A 204 -8.06 -12.17 8.10
N ILE A 205 -8.95 -11.28 7.65
CA ILE A 205 -8.64 -10.31 6.59
C ILE A 205 -7.60 -9.29 7.06
N ARG A 206 -7.73 -8.78 8.29
CA ARG A 206 -6.74 -7.89 8.90
C ARG A 206 -5.40 -8.59 9.07
N ARG A 207 -5.37 -9.87 9.47
CA ARG A 207 -4.10 -10.65 9.51
C ARG A 207 -3.43 -10.76 8.13
N ALA A 208 -4.22 -10.98 7.07
CA ALA A 208 -3.69 -10.94 5.70
C ALA A 208 -3.13 -9.56 5.34
N GLY A 209 -3.85 -8.49 5.70
CA GLY A 209 -3.44 -7.11 5.51
C GLY A 209 -2.20 -6.73 6.33
N PHE A 210 -2.06 -7.25 7.55
CA PHE A 210 -0.88 -7.09 8.40
C PHE A 210 0.34 -7.74 7.74
N GLY A 211 0.25 -9.00 7.31
CA GLY A 211 1.35 -9.66 6.61
C GLY A 211 1.76 -8.93 5.32
N HIS A 212 0.78 -8.43 4.56
CA HIS A 212 1.03 -7.56 3.42
C HIS A 212 1.73 -6.24 3.82
N GLY A 213 1.25 -5.61 4.89
CA GLY A 213 1.79 -4.38 5.44
C GLY A 213 3.24 -4.52 5.90
N VAL A 214 3.59 -5.59 6.62
CA VAL A 214 4.97 -5.89 7.01
C VAL A 214 5.86 -6.01 5.77
N ALA A 215 5.41 -6.71 4.73
CA ALA A 215 6.16 -6.82 3.49
C ALA A 215 6.42 -5.46 2.83
N LEU A 216 5.39 -4.60 2.76
CA LEU A 216 5.52 -3.24 2.22
C LEU A 216 6.42 -2.36 3.09
N TRP A 217 6.29 -2.46 4.41
CA TRP A 217 7.09 -1.71 5.38
C TRP A 217 8.57 -2.03 5.22
N LEU A 218 8.91 -3.31 5.18
CA LEU A 218 10.30 -3.77 4.99
C LEU A 218 10.88 -3.28 3.66
N MET A 219 10.08 -3.24 2.58
CA MET A 219 10.54 -2.68 1.31
C MET A 219 10.71 -1.15 1.35
N ALA A 220 10.01 -0.45 2.23
CA ALA A 220 10.06 1.01 2.35
C ALA A 220 11.19 1.51 3.25
N ILE A 221 11.78 0.66 4.09
CA ILE A 221 12.81 1.03 5.08
C ILE A 221 13.95 1.87 4.49
N PRO A 222 14.62 1.50 3.37
CA PRO A 222 15.70 2.31 2.82
C PRO A 222 15.26 3.74 2.50
N GLY A 223 14.05 3.91 1.95
CA GLY A 223 13.51 5.22 1.63
C GLY A 223 13.17 6.05 2.87
N PHE A 224 12.78 5.41 3.98
CA PHE A 224 12.57 6.07 5.26
C PHE A 224 13.92 6.51 5.88
N GLU A 225 14.92 5.64 5.88
CA GLU A 225 16.26 5.92 6.40
C GLU A 225 16.96 7.04 5.62
N GLU A 226 16.85 7.06 4.28
CA GLU A 226 17.34 8.15 3.41
C GLU A 226 16.72 9.51 3.77
N ARG A 227 15.51 9.51 4.35
CA ARG A 227 14.79 10.70 4.81
C ARG A 227 15.04 11.01 6.30
N GLY A 228 15.96 10.30 6.95
CA GLY A 228 16.31 10.49 8.35
C GLY A 228 15.29 9.92 9.34
N LYS A 229 14.34 9.09 8.88
CA LYS A 229 13.37 8.42 9.75
C LYS A 229 13.96 7.17 10.39
N ARG A 230 13.35 6.71 11.47
CA ARG A 230 13.68 5.46 12.18
C ARG A 230 12.49 4.49 12.12
N PRO A 231 12.33 3.75 11.00
CA PRO A 231 11.14 2.93 10.75
C PRO A 231 11.08 1.61 11.55
N LEU A 232 12.13 1.29 12.31
CA LEU A 232 12.23 0.10 13.13
C LEU A 232 12.48 0.48 14.59
N VAL A 233 11.87 -0.27 15.50
CA VAL A 233 12.14 -0.18 16.95
C VAL A 233 13.52 -0.76 17.24
N ASP A 234 13.85 -1.89 16.60
CA ASP A 234 15.16 -2.54 16.65
C ASP A 234 15.62 -2.88 15.23
N GLY A 235 16.72 -2.25 14.79
CA GLY A 235 17.30 -2.42 13.47
C GLY A 235 18.23 -3.63 13.32
N ARG A 236 18.47 -4.41 14.39
CA ARG A 236 19.35 -5.58 14.30
C ARG A 236 18.79 -6.64 13.34
N PRO A 237 19.65 -7.36 12.60
CA PRO A 237 19.23 -8.40 11.65
C PRO A 237 18.24 -9.43 12.25
N GLU A 238 18.41 -9.78 13.52
CA GLU A 238 17.57 -10.73 14.24
C GLU A 238 16.15 -10.17 14.46
N ALA A 239 16.02 -8.91 14.86
CA ALA A 239 14.74 -8.25 15.06
C ALA A 239 13.99 -8.03 13.73
N VAL A 240 14.71 -7.65 12.68
CA VAL A 240 14.17 -7.53 11.31
C VAL A 240 13.64 -8.89 10.83
N ARG A 241 14.41 -9.96 11.05
CA ARG A 241 14.00 -11.33 10.71
C ARG A 241 12.75 -11.73 11.46
N GLU A 242 12.68 -11.40 12.75
CA GLU A 242 11.52 -11.72 13.58
C GLU A 242 10.28 -10.96 13.14
N PHE A 243 10.40 -9.67 12.82
CA PHE A 243 9.30 -8.90 12.25
C PHE A 243 8.77 -9.51 10.96
N ALA A 244 9.67 -9.92 10.06
CA ALA A 244 9.31 -10.61 8.82
C ALA A 244 8.63 -11.97 9.07
N ARG A 245 9.04 -12.73 10.10
CA ARG A 245 8.37 -13.99 10.49
C ARG A 245 6.95 -13.74 10.97
N ARG A 246 6.72 -12.75 11.83
CA ARG A 246 5.38 -12.40 12.32
C ARG A 246 4.44 -12.02 11.17
N GLY A 247 4.92 -11.26 10.20
CA GLY A 247 4.15 -10.96 8.99
C GLY A 247 3.84 -12.22 8.15
N LEU A 248 4.78 -13.16 8.06
CA LEU A 248 4.60 -14.42 7.32
C LEU A 248 3.60 -15.36 8.02
N GLU A 249 3.69 -15.47 9.34
CA GLU A 249 2.77 -16.24 10.17
C GLU A 249 1.34 -15.70 10.06
N ALA A 250 1.16 -14.38 10.19
CA ALA A 250 -0.15 -13.75 10.02
C ALA A 250 -0.77 -14.04 8.64
N LEU A 251 0.04 -13.98 7.58
CA LEU A 251 -0.39 -14.30 6.22
C LEU A 251 -0.78 -15.77 6.06
N HIS A 252 0.01 -16.68 6.63
CA HIS A 252 -0.27 -18.12 6.60
C HIS A 252 -1.51 -18.48 7.41
N ASP A 253 -1.70 -17.87 8.58
CA ASP A 253 -2.87 -18.09 9.42
C ASP A 253 -4.16 -17.57 8.77
N ALA A 254 -4.10 -16.43 8.08
CA ALA A 254 -5.24 -15.93 7.32
C ALA A 254 -5.63 -16.88 6.17
N ARG A 255 -4.68 -17.57 5.54
CA ARG A 255 -4.95 -18.54 4.47
C ARG A 255 -5.53 -19.87 4.96
N LYS A 256 -5.38 -20.20 6.25
CA LYS A 256 -6.02 -21.37 6.86
C LYS A 256 -7.52 -21.16 7.05
N THR A 257 -7.97 -19.90 7.13
CA THR A 257 -9.38 -19.56 7.30
C THR A 257 -10.11 -19.59 5.96
N ARG A 258 -11.31 -20.18 5.94
CA ARG A 258 -12.19 -20.15 4.77
C ARG A 258 -12.88 -18.79 4.70
N LEU A 259 -12.50 -18.00 3.70
CA LEU A 259 -13.10 -16.69 3.41
C LEU A 259 -14.09 -16.76 2.25
N SER A 260 -15.01 -15.81 2.23
CA SER A 260 -15.95 -15.56 1.15
C SER A 260 -15.22 -15.36 -0.18
N LYS A 261 -15.71 -15.99 -1.26
CA LYS A 261 -15.09 -15.84 -2.59
C LYS A 261 -15.10 -14.38 -3.07
N ALA A 262 -16.09 -13.59 -2.63
CA ALA A 262 -16.25 -12.19 -3.00
C ALA A 262 -15.07 -11.31 -2.52
N VAL A 263 -14.39 -11.68 -1.43
CA VAL A 263 -13.30 -10.87 -0.85
C VAL A 263 -11.93 -11.12 -1.46
N VAL A 264 -11.77 -12.22 -2.21
CA VAL A 264 -10.51 -12.62 -2.84
C VAL A 264 -9.86 -11.51 -3.67
N PRO A 265 -10.58 -10.71 -4.47
CA PRO A 265 -9.97 -9.62 -5.22
C PRO A 265 -9.26 -8.57 -4.35
N ALA A 266 -9.78 -8.26 -3.14
CA ALA A 266 -9.10 -7.37 -2.21
C ALA A 266 -7.80 -8.00 -1.70
N LEU A 267 -7.85 -9.28 -1.31
CA LEU A 267 -6.72 -10.03 -0.76
C LEU A 267 -5.59 -10.23 -1.77
N ARG A 268 -5.86 -10.19 -3.08
CA ARG A 268 -4.84 -10.23 -4.13
C ARG A 268 -3.87 -9.06 -4.09
N ALA A 269 -4.16 -7.96 -3.39
CA ALA A 269 -3.15 -6.93 -3.13
C ALA A 269 -1.91 -7.50 -2.42
N ALA A 270 -2.06 -8.57 -1.62
CA ALA A 270 -0.99 -9.23 -0.89
C ALA A 270 -0.16 -10.22 -1.73
N TRP A 271 -0.33 -10.27 -3.05
CA TRP A 271 0.24 -11.32 -3.90
C TRP A 271 1.79 -11.44 -3.82
N GLN A 272 2.52 -10.36 -3.59
CA GLN A 272 3.98 -10.43 -3.43
C GLN A 272 4.44 -10.75 -2.01
N ALA A 273 3.56 -10.58 -1.01
CA ALA A 273 3.94 -10.46 0.40
C ALA A 273 4.76 -11.66 0.89
N GLU A 274 4.28 -12.88 0.63
CA GLU A 274 4.97 -14.10 1.06
C GLU A 274 6.40 -14.20 0.51
N GLY A 275 6.61 -13.87 -0.77
CA GLY A 275 7.94 -13.95 -1.39
C GLY A 275 8.90 -12.91 -0.81
N VAL A 276 8.40 -11.70 -0.54
CA VAL A 276 9.16 -10.63 0.11
C VAL A 276 9.54 -11.03 1.53
N LEU A 277 8.57 -11.49 2.32
CA LEU A 277 8.78 -11.90 3.71
C LEU A 277 9.75 -13.07 3.80
N LYS A 278 9.63 -14.10 2.95
CA LYS A 278 10.58 -15.22 2.90
C LYS A 278 12.02 -14.76 2.61
N ARG A 279 12.20 -13.76 1.73
CA ARG A 279 13.54 -13.19 1.46
C ARG A 279 14.08 -12.43 2.67
N ALA A 280 13.27 -11.63 3.34
CA ALA A 280 13.66 -10.93 4.57
C ALA A 280 13.97 -11.91 5.72
N VAL A 281 13.19 -12.99 5.84
CA VAL A 281 13.44 -14.06 6.83
C VAL A 281 14.71 -14.83 6.52
N ALA A 282 15.06 -15.06 5.26
CA ALA A 282 16.30 -15.75 4.89
C ALA A 282 17.53 -14.85 5.12
N ASP A 283 17.46 -13.61 4.65
CA ASP A 283 18.55 -12.65 4.62
C ASP A 283 18.04 -11.24 4.96
N PRO A 284 17.97 -10.87 6.25
CA PRO A 284 17.48 -9.58 6.70
C PRO A 284 18.33 -8.40 6.21
N GLY A 285 19.59 -8.63 5.84
CA GLY A 285 20.46 -7.59 5.27
C GLY A 285 19.94 -7.02 3.94
N ARG A 286 19.10 -7.77 3.22
CA ARG A 286 18.44 -7.30 1.98
C ARG A 286 17.48 -6.15 2.19
N VAL A 287 16.97 -5.97 3.42
CA VAL A 287 16.08 -4.86 3.78
C VAL A 287 16.81 -3.55 3.59
N ALA A 288 17.95 -3.36 4.27
CA ALA A 288 18.77 -2.15 4.17
C ALA A 288 19.32 -1.92 2.75
N GLN A 289 19.49 -2.99 1.95
CA GLN A 289 19.96 -2.92 0.57
C GLN A 289 18.84 -2.60 -0.45
N GLY A 290 17.57 -2.58 -0.04
CA GLY A 290 16.44 -2.44 -0.96
C GLY A 290 16.29 -3.63 -1.94
N ALA A 291 16.78 -4.81 -1.57
CA ALA A 291 16.89 -5.99 -2.43
C ALA A 291 15.78 -7.03 -2.18
N LEU A 292 14.62 -6.59 -1.72
CA LEU A 292 13.50 -7.46 -1.35
C LEU A 292 12.49 -7.72 -2.48
N THR A 293 12.41 -6.87 -3.49
CA THR A 293 11.43 -7.01 -4.59
C THR A 293 11.86 -8.13 -5.54
N PRO A 294 10.95 -9.05 -5.93
CA PRO A 294 11.29 -10.04 -6.94
C PRO A 294 11.45 -9.37 -8.32
N GLY A 295 12.15 -10.03 -9.25
CA GLY A 295 12.23 -9.55 -10.62
C GLY A 295 10.83 -9.41 -11.27
N PRO A 296 10.60 -8.40 -12.15
CA PRO A 296 9.28 -8.09 -12.70
C PRO A 296 8.54 -9.28 -13.33
N ALA A 297 9.27 -10.16 -14.03
CA ALA A 297 8.69 -11.34 -14.69
C ALA A 297 8.17 -12.38 -13.69
N ALA A 298 8.94 -12.67 -12.64
CA ALA A 298 8.52 -13.56 -11.57
C ALA A 298 7.29 -12.99 -10.83
N GLY A 299 7.25 -11.66 -10.71
CA GLY A 299 6.10 -10.94 -10.20
C GLY A 299 4.83 -11.19 -11.01
N ALA A 300 4.85 -10.82 -12.30
CA ALA A 300 3.71 -10.95 -13.19
C ALA A 300 3.14 -12.38 -13.26
N ALA A 301 4.01 -13.40 -13.32
CA ALA A 301 3.61 -14.80 -13.35
C ALA A 301 2.86 -15.22 -12.07
N ALA A 302 3.33 -14.80 -10.89
CA ALA A 302 2.71 -15.14 -9.61
C ALA A 302 1.31 -14.51 -9.46
N LEU A 303 1.12 -13.28 -9.96
CA LEU A 303 -0.20 -12.64 -9.94
C LEU A 303 -1.15 -13.31 -10.94
N ALA A 304 -0.68 -13.61 -12.16
CA ALA A 304 -1.48 -14.30 -13.17
C ALA A 304 -1.96 -15.68 -12.69
N LEU A 305 -1.08 -16.46 -12.05
CA LEU A 305 -1.42 -17.76 -11.48
C LEU A 305 -2.53 -17.66 -10.41
N ARG A 306 -2.46 -16.67 -9.53
CA ARG A 306 -3.49 -16.43 -8.50
C ARG A 306 -4.81 -15.97 -9.09
N ALA A 307 -4.75 -15.11 -10.11
CA ALA A 307 -5.93 -14.70 -10.85
C ALA A 307 -6.63 -15.90 -11.50
N ALA A 308 -5.88 -16.76 -12.18
CA ALA A 308 -6.38 -17.97 -12.84
C ALA A 308 -6.93 -19.02 -11.87
N THR A 309 -6.30 -19.18 -10.69
CA THR A 309 -6.69 -20.19 -9.70
C THR A 309 -7.75 -19.73 -8.70
N GLY A 310 -8.16 -18.46 -8.75
CA GLY A 310 -9.09 -17.89 -7.75
C GLY A 310 -8.48 -17.77 -6.35
N ARG A 311 -7.16 -17.83 -6.22
CA ARG A 311 -6.43 -17.76 -4.93
C ARG A 311 -5.84 -16.36 -4.69
N TRP A 312 -5.30 -16.16 -3.48
CA TRP A 312 -4.61 -14.95 -3.04
C TRP A 312 -3.34 -15.28 -2.25
#